data_AF-A0AAU0VWM1-F1
#
_entry.id   AF-A0AAU0VWM1-F1
#
_cell.length_a   1.000
_cell.length_b   1.000
_cell.length_c   1.000
_cell.angle_alpha   90.00
_cell.angle_beta   90.00
_cell.angle_gamma   90.00
#
_symmetry.space_group_name_H-M   'P 1'
#
loop_
_entity.id
_entity.type
_entity.pdbx_description
1 polymer ?
#
loop_
_entity_poly.entity_id
_entity_poly.type
_entity_poly.pdbx_seq_one_letter_code
_entity_poly.pdbx_strand_id
1 'polypeptide(L)'
;MTTPRLPRRSVQLTRGRGHRAFSRSPHPLIGLAAGDRAIHLTPDAGHVLLSAPAGMGSTTVLRTLGAQALTAGWHVDIVDVHASEHPWAAGLDRVTHVHEPDAVHRHLIGLAHQARGRAAAQSPGPARLVLVENHGTTDVLLNHRVDPRPNGMPLDALVAVLAHGRLARIQVVLACTEPPPALGHILRDLFTTRLLLQPTDRTWRLAGENGQSQPPAVPWRPGLWHHLGPDGPRLLQAADLSDEDAAHLARPAPAATRRRSATRTVKESTR
;
A
#
# COMPACT_ATOMS: atom_id res chain seq x y z
N MET A 1 15.30 12.17 -27.73
CA MET A 1 14.54 11.76 -26.52
C MET A 1 13.93 12.99 -25.89
N THR A 2 12.61 13.03 -25.75
CA THR A 2 11.89 14.13 -25.09
C THR A 2 12.16 14.09 -23.59
N THR A 3 12.58 15.20 -23.00
CA THR A 3 12.80 15.28 -21.54
C THR A 3 11.51 14.93 -20.80
N PRO A 4 11.51 13.93 -19.90
CA PRO A 4 10.30 13.55 -19.19
C PRO A 4 9.78 14.72 -18.37
N ARG A 5 8.49 15.05 -18.50
CA ARG A 5 7.86 16.14 -17.75
C ARG A 5 7.87 15.79 -16.26
N LEU A 6 8.44 16.68 -15.46
CA LEU A 6 8.50 16.49 -14.02
C LEU A 6 7.11 16.73 -13.39
N PRO A 7 6.68 15.87 -12.45
CA PRO A 7 5.53 16.15 -11.60
C PRO A 7 5.85 17.26 -10.59
N ARG A 8 4.84 17.65 -9.81
CA ARG A 8 5.01 18.58 -8.69
C ARG A 8 6.06 18.07 -7.71
N ARG A 9 6.64 19.00 -6.95
CA ARG A 9 7.66 18.67 -5.94
C ARG A 9 7.10 18.01 -4.68
N SER A 10 5.82 18.21 -4.37
CA SER A 10 5.17 17.62 -3.19
C SER A 10 3.68 17.43 -3.49
N VAL A 11 3.11 16.39 -2.87
CA VAL A 11 1.70 15.99 -2.99
C VAL A 11 1.14 15.78 -1.58
N GLN A 12 0.73 16.88 -0.97
CA GLN A 12 0.13 16.88 0.36
C GLN A 12 -1.34 16.44 0.30
N LEU A 13 -1.77 15.56 1.21
CA LEU A 13 -3.17 15.13 1.29
C LEU A 13 -4.06 16.07 2.11
N THR A 14 -3.46 16.96 2.91
CA THR A 14 -4.17 17.93 3.76
C THR A 14 -4.47 19.24 3.04
N ARG A 15 -3.80 19.53 1.91
CA ARG A 15 -4.00 20.76 1.14
C ARG A 15 -3.66 20.64 -0.35
N GLY A 16 -4.11 21.62 -1.14
CA GLY A 16 -3.68 21.80 -2.53
C GLY A 16 -4.21 20.75 -3.50
N ARG A 17 -3.41 20.40 -4.52
CA ARG A 17 -3.81 19.47 -5.60
C ARG A 17 -3.90 18.02 -5.12
N GLY A 18 -3.02 17.61 -4.20
CA GLY A 18 -3.05 16.26 -3.60
C GLY A 18 -4.35 16.04 -2.84
N HIS A 19 -4.70 16.95 -1.93
CA HIS A 19 -5.99 16.93 -1.22
C HIS A 19 -7.21 16.87 -2.15
N ARG A 20 -7.21 17.68 -3.22
CA ARG A 20 -8.31 17.64 -4.21
C ARG A 20 -8.40 16.31 -4.94
N ALA A 21 -7.28 15.71 -5.32
CA ALA A 21 -7.26 14.40 -5.97
C ALA A 21 -7.72 13.30 -5.00
N PHE A 22 -7.21 13.31 -3.77
CA PHE A 22 -7.63 12.41 -2.70
C PHE A 22 -9.13 12.50 -2.41
N SER A 23 -9.66 13.71 -2.20
CA SER A 23 -11.07 13.91 -1.84
C SER A 23 -12.07 13.55 -2.95
N ARG A 24 -11.60 13.37 -4.20
CA ARG A 24 -12.44 13.06 -5.37
C ARG A 24 -12.53 11.57 -5.68
N SER A 25 -11.83 10.74 -4.92
CA SER A 25 -11.78 9.30 -5.14
C SER A 25 -11.97 8.57 -3.81
N PRO A 26 -12.75 7.49 -3.77
CA PRO A 26 -12.82 6.62 -2.59
C PRO A 26 -11.57 5.75 -2.42
N HIS A 27 -10.61 5.82 -3.35
CA HIS A 27 -9.43 4.97 -3.39
C HIS A 27 -8.17 5.72 -2.97
N PRO A 28 -7.27 5.09 -2.19
CA PRO A 28 -6.02 5.72 -1.76
C PRO A 28 -5.24 6.32 -2.94
N LEU A 29 -4.82 7.56 -2.81
CA LEU A 29 -3.96 8.25 -3.77
C LEU A 29 -2.52 7.79 -3.57
N ILE A 30 -1.92 7.22 -4.61
CA ILE A 30 -0.49 6.90 -4.63
C ILE A 30 0.33 8.17 -4.88
N GLY A 31 -0.11 9.03 -5.81
CA GLY A 31 0.59 10.28 -6.11
C GLY A 31 0.03 11.02 -7.33
N LEU A 32 0.75 12.08 -7.73
CA LEU A 32 0.44 12.87 -8.93
C LEU A 32 1.59 12.78 -9.94
N ALA A 33 1.25 12.42 -11.18
CA ALA A 33 2.15 12.49 -12.32
C ALA A 33 2.16 13.90 -12.92
N ALA A 34 2.93 14.10 -14.00
CA ALA A 34 2.94 15.36 -14.73
C ALA A 34 1.52 15.80 -15.14
N GLY A 35 1.25 17.11 -15.06
CA GLY A 35 -0.07 17.67 -15.36
C GLY A 35 -1.13 17.41 -14.28
N ASP A 36 -0.72 17.10 -13.05
CA ASP A 36 -1.62 16.80 -11.92
C ASP A 36 -2.51 15.55 -12.15
N ARG A 37 -2.06 14.62 -12.99
CA ARG A 37 -2.76 13.35 -13.23
C ARG A 37 -2.63 12.47 -11.99
N ALA A 38 -3.76 12.19 -11.34
CA ALA A 38 -3.82 11.36 -10.15
C ALA A 38 -3.69 9.87 -10.46
N ILE A 39 -2.93 9.16 -9.64
CA ILE A 39 -2.79 7.70 -9.68
C ILE A 39 -3.29 7.15 -8.34
N HIS A 40 -4.30 6.30 -8.38
CA HIS A 40 -4.94 5.71 -7.19
C HIS A 40 -4.70 4.21 -7.13
N LEU A 41 -4.70 3.67 -5.92
CA LEU A 41 -4.76 2.25 -5.65
C LEU A 41 -6.22 1.77 -5.72
N THR A 42 -6.65 1.35 -6.90
CA THR A 42 -8.04 0.90 -7.12
C THR A 42 -8.18 -0.61 -6.80
N PRO A 43 -9.40 -1.13 -6.53
CA PRO A 43 -9.63 -2.55 -6.32
C PRO A 43 -9.25 -3.42 -7.54
N ASP A 44 -9.32 -2.84 -8.74
CA ASP A 44 -8.92 -3.49 -9.99
C ASP A 44 -7.39 -3.48 -10.20
N ALA A 45 -6.67 -2.61 -9.49
CA ALA A 45 -5.23 -2.70 -9.45
C ALA A 45 -4.83 -3.97 -8.70
N GLY A 46 -3.78 -4.63 -9.20
CA GLY A 46 -3.09 -5.69 -8.49
C GLY A 46 -2.33 -5.14 -7.28
N HIS A 47 -1.23 -5.80 -6.97
CA HIS A 47 -0.37 -5.41 -5.86
C HIS A 47 0.56 -4.25 -6.27
N VAL A 48 1.13 -3.58 -5.27
CA VAL A 48 2.08 -2.48 -5.48
C VAL A 48 3.47 -2.91 -5.05
N LEU A 49 4.46 -2.73 -5.92
CA LEU A 49 5.87 -2.92 -5.59
C LEU A 49 6.53 -1.56 -5.43
N LEU A 50 7.23 -1.35 -4.32
CA LEU A 50 8.13 -0.21 -4.12
C LEU A 50 9.55 -0.77 -4.08
N SER A 51 10.40 -0.36 -5.04
CA SER A 51 11.81 -0.71 -5.04
C SER A 51 12.66 0.55 -5.00
N ALA A 52 13.35 0.75 -3.88
CA ALA A 52 14.23 1.90 -3.70
C ALA A 52 15.30 1.64 -2.64
N PRO A 53 16.44 2.35 -2.72
CA PRO A 53 17.38 2.46 -1.60
C PRO A 53 16.73 2.99 -0.32
N ALA A 54 17.37 2.75 0.82
CA ALA A 54 16.97 3.30 2.10
C ALA A 54 16.90 4.85 2.06
N GLY A 55 15.95 5.43 2.81
CA GLY A 55 15.77 6.89 2.89
C GLY A 55 15.06 7.53 1.70
N MET A 56 14.63 6.75 0.69
CA MET A 56 14.01 7.29 -0.53
C MET A 56 12.49 7.43 -0.46
N GLY A 57 11.89 7.13 0.69
CA GLY A 57 10.49 7.40 1.00
C GLY A 57 9.53 6.22 0.88
N SER A 58 10.01 4.98 0.82
CA SER A 58 9.16 3.77 0.85
C SER A 58 8.23 3.75 2.07
N THR A 59 8.79 3.92 3.28
CA THR A 59 8.02 4.01 4.53
C THR A 59 6.94 5.10 4.48
N THR A 60 7.27 6.28 3.91
CA THR A 60 6.32 7.38 3.75
C THR A 60 5.17 7.00 2.83
N VAL A 61 5.43 6.28 1.72
CA VAL A 61 4.38 5.79 0.83
C VAL A 61 3.51 4.75 1.54
N LEU A 62 4.10 3.78 2.24
CA LEU A 62 3.35 2.77 3.01
C LEU A 62 2.44 3.44 4.05
N ARG A 63 2.98 4.32 4.89
CA ARG A 63 2.23 5.11 5.88
C ARG A 63 1.07 5.86 5.24
N THR A 64 1.36 6.58 4.14
CA THR A 64 0.37 7.42 3.47
C THR A 64 -0.77 6.59 2.87
N LEU A 65 -0.47 5.42 2.29
CA LEU A 65 -1.49 4.51 1.78
C LEU A 65 -2.28 3.84 2.92
N GLY A 66 -1.60 3.43 3.99
CA GLY A 66 -2.22 2.84 5.17
C GLY A 66 -3.24 3.77 5.84
N ALA A 67 -2.85 5.01 6.10
CA ALA A 67 -3.75 6.00 6.69
C ALA A 67 -5.00 6.24 5.82
N GLN A 68 -4.82 6.40 4.50
CA GLN A 68 -5.94 6.54 3.57
C GLN A 68 -6.84 5.30 3.53
N ALA A 69 -6.27 4.09 3.60
CA ALA A 69 -7.03 2.84 3.63
C ALA A 69 -7.88 2.74 4.90
N LEU A 70 -7.35 3.13 6.05
CA LEU A 70 -8.12 3.19 7.31
C LEU A 70 -9.28 4.19 7.23
N THR A 71 -9.06 5.37 6.64
CA THR A 71 -10.13 6.34 6.37
C THR A 71 -11.21 5.77 5.45
N ALA A 72 -10.82 4.97 4.44
CA ALA A 72 -11.73 4.26 3.55
C ALA A 72 -12.40 3.02 4.20
N GLY A 73 -12.08 2.75 5.46
CA GLY A 73 -12.69 1.70 6.27
C GLY A 73 -12.05 0.32 6.13
N TRP A 74 -10.86 0.24 5.53
CA TRP A 74 -10.16 -1.02 5.30
C TRP A 74 -9.44 -1.47 6.57
N HIS A 75 -9.11 -2.76 6.65
CA HIS A 75 -8.16 -3.28 7.63
C HIS A 75 -6.74 -3.08 7.10
N VAL A 76 -5.78 -2.72 7.95
CA VAL A 76 -4.38 -2.54 7.57
C VAL A 76 -3.51 -3.49 8.38
N ASP A 77 -2.77 -4.36 7.71
CA ASP A 77 -1.76 -5.21 8.32
C ASP A 77 -0.39 -4.62 8.00
N ILE A 78 0.44 -4.40 9.01
CA ILE A 78 1.78 -3.85 8.89
C ILE A 78 2.77 -4.94 9.25
N VAL A 79 3.63 -5.30 8.31
CA VAL A 79 4.72 -6.27 8.49
C VAL A 79 6.04 -5.50 8.49
N ASP A 80 6.52 -5.19 9.70
CA ASP A 80 7.74 -4.43 9.98
C ASP A 80 8.49 -5.11 11.13
N VAL A 81 9.56 -5.84 10.79
CA VAL A 81 10.29 -6.66 11.78
C VAL A 81 11.08 -5.86 12.81
N HIS A 82 11.32 -4.56 12.56
CA HIS A 82 11.98 -3.69 13.53
C HIS A 82 10.98 -2.96 14.44
N ALA A 83 9.69 -3.01 14.11
CA ALA A 83 8.61 -2.36 14.85
C ALA A 83 8.80 -0.84 15.06
N SER A 84 9.59 -0.18 14.21
CA SER A 84 10.01 1.22 14.38
C SER A 84 9.54 2.15 13.26
N GLU A 85 9.13 1.61 12.11
CA GLU A 85 8.87 2.40 10.90
C GLU A 85 7.45 3.01 10.88
N HIS A 86 6.55 2.50 11.72
CA HIS A 86 5.13 2.86 11.70
C HIS A 86 4.54 3.27 13.06
N PRO A 87 5.16 4.21 13.80
CA PRO A 87 4.65 4.67 15.09
C PRO A 87 3.27 5.35 14.98
N TRP A 88 2.95 5.94 13.82
CA TRP A 88 1.64 6.55 13.53
C TRP A 88 0.46 5.59 13.73
N ALA A 89 0.69 4.29 13.60
CA ALA A 89 -0.35 3.28 13.61
C ALA A 89 -0.68 2.76 15.02
N ALA A 90 0.10 3.16 16.03
CA ALA A 90 -0.04 2.67 17.38
C ALA A 90 -1.42 3.00 17.97
N GLY A 91 -2.10 1.97 18.48
CA GLY A 91 -3.42 2.10 19.13
C GLY A 91 -4.58 2.41 18.20
N LEU A 92 -4.41 2.35 16.88
CA LEU A 92 -5.50 2.55 15.92
C LEU A 92 -6.33 1.27 15.74
N ASP A 93 -7.65 1.44 15.63
CA ASP A 93 -8.56 0.36 15.28
C ASP A 93 -8.30 -0.17 13.86
N ARG A 94 -8.55 -1.47 13.66
CA ARG A 94 -8.37 -2.17 12.37
C ARG A 94 -6.93 -2.16 11.84
N VAL A 95 -5.96 -1.96 12.73
CA VAL A 95 -4.55 -2.18 12.45
C VAL A 95 -4.09 -3.48 13.09
N THR A 96 -3.29 -4.26 12.36
CA THR A 96 -2.55 -5.40 12.91
C THR A 96 -1.07 -5.19 12.62
N HIS A 97 -0.27 -4.99 13.66
CA HIS A 97 1.17 -4.82 13.52
C HIS A 97 1.89 -6.13 13.84
N VAL A 98 2.72 -6.61 12.93
CA VAL A 98 3.40 -7.90 13.01
C VAL A 98 4.90 -7.67 12.78
N HIS A 99 5.69 -7.99 13.80
CA HIS A 99 7.14 -7.72 13.82
C HIS A 99 7.97 -8.98 14.09
N GLU A 100 7.52 -9.84 15.01
CA GLU A 100 8.24 -11.08 15.32
C GLU A 100 8.26 -12.05 14.11
N PRO A 101 9.42 -12.60 13.70
CA PRO A 101 9.53 -13.47 12.51
C PRO A 101 8.53 -14.65 12.48
N ASP A 102 8.31 -15.33 13.60
CA ASP A 102 7.32 -16.40 13.72
C ASP A 102 5.88 -15.90 13.60
N ALA A 103 5.61 -14.70 14.10
CA ALA A 103 4.30 -14.06 13.94
C ALA A 103 4.08 -13.62 12.49
N VAL A 104 5.10 -13.09 11.82
CA VAL A 104 5.08 -12.76 10.38
C VAL A 104 4.71 -13.99 9.57
N HIS A 105 5.40 -15.11 9.80
CA HIS A 105 5.10 -16.37 9.13
C HIS A 105 3.63 -16.79 9.35
N ARG A 106 3.21 -16.98 10.60
CA ARG A 106 1.85 -17.45 10.92
C ARG A 106 0.77 -16.51 10.38
N HIS A 107 1.00 -15.20 10.44
CA HIS A 107 0.09 -14.20 9.93
C HIS A 107 -0.07 -14.32 8.40
N LEU A 108 1.03 -14.44 7.65
CA LEU A 108 0.98 -14.62 6.20
C LEU A 108 0.30 -15.93 5.79
N ILE A 109 0.51 -17.02 6.53
CA ILE A 109 -0.24 -18.28 6.31
C ILE A 109 -1.75 -18.06 6.50
N GLY A 110 -2.13 -17.40 7.59
CA GLY A 110 -3.54 -17.08 7.85
C GLY A 110 -4.16 -16.24 6.73
N LEU A 111 -3.44 -15.23 6.26
CA LEU A 111 -3.86 -14.41 5.12
C LEU A 111 -3.96 -15.22 3.83
N ALA A 112 -3.03 -16.14 3.56
CA ALA A 112 -3.06 -17.00 2.39
C ALA A 112 -4.29 -17.92 2.39
N HIS A 113 -4.64 -18.50 3.53
CA HIS A 113 -5.87 -19.30 3.67
C HIS A 113 -7.12 -18.45 3.46
N GLN A 114 -7.17 -17.26 4.05
CA GLN A 114 -8.28 -16.32 3.86
C GLN A 114 -8.43 -15.89 2.39
N ALA A 115 -7.32 -15.57 1.73
CA ALA A 115 -7.31 -15.15 0.33
C ALA A 115 -7.85 -16.26 -0.58
N ARG A 116 -7.32 -17.48 -0.44
CA ARG A 116 -7.78 -18.67 -1.19
C ARG A 116 -9.26 -18.96 -0.94
N GLY A 117 -9.68 -18.99 0.33
CA GLY A 117 -11.06 -19.30 0.70
C GLY A 117 -12.06 -18.30 0.11
N ARG A 118 -11.77 -16.99 0.24
CA ARG A 118 -12.62 -15.92 -0.33
C ARG A 118 -12.68 -15.98 -1.85
N ALA A 119 -11.54 -16.21 -2.50
CA ALA A 119 -11.45 -16.31 -3.96
C ALA A 119 -12.24 -17.52 -4.49
N ALA A 120 -12.07 -18.69 -3.87
CA ALA A 120 -12.77 -19.92 -4.26
C ALA A 120 -14.30 -19.80 -4.05
N ALA A 121 -14.73 -19.16 -2.97
CA ALA A 121 -16.14 -18.89 -2.69
C ALA A 121 -16.73 -17.73 -3.51
N GLN A 122 -15.91 -17.01 -4.30
CA GLN A 122 -16.29 -15.79 -5.02
C GLN A 122 -16.98 -14.74 -4.12
N SER A 123 -16.63 -14.74 -2.83
CA SER A 123 -17.22 -13.89 -1.81
C SER A 123 -16.12 -13.01 -1.22
N PRO A 124 -15.83 -11.86 -1.85
CA PRO A 124 -14.81 -10.95 -1.34
C PRO A 124 -15.24 -10.43 0.04
N GLY A 125 -14.39 -10.63 1.05
CA GLY A 125 -14.64 -10.11 2.39
C GLY A 125 -14.36 -8.61 2.51
N PRO A 126 -14.28 -8.08 3.75
CA PRO A 126 -13.83 -6.71 3.99
C PRO A 126 -12.47 -6.44 3.35
N ALA A 127 -12.31 -5.23 2.80
CA ALA A 127 -11.09 -4.80 2.15
C ALA A 127 -9.93 -4.71 3.14
N ARG A 128 -8.75 -5.14 2.69
CA ARG A 128 -7.54 -5.21 3.50
C ARG A 128 -6.33 -4.76 2.69
N LEU A 129 -5.45 -3.98 3.33
CA LEU A 129 -4.17 -3.57 2.78
C LEU A 129 -3.04 -4.11 3.67
N VAL A 130 -2.16 -4.91 3.07
CA VAL A 130 -0.96 -5.44 3.73
C VAL A 130 0.23 -4.59 3.30
N LEU A 131 0.84 -3.91 4.26
CA LEU A 131 2.04 -3.11 4.09
C LEU A 131 3.23 -3.94 4.54
N VAL A 132 4.12 -4.28 3.61
CA VAL A 132 5.33 -5.06 3.90
C VAL A 132 6.51 -4.13 3.75
N GLU A 133 7.15 -3.79 4.87
CA GLU A 133 8.31 -2.90 4.86
C GLU A 133 9.58 -3.64 4.39
N ASN A 134 10.62 -2.91 4.01
CA ASN A 134 11.85 -3.45 3.47
C ASN A 134 12.83 -3.89 4.58
N HIS A 135 13.05 -3.02 5.56
CA HIS A 135 14.17 -3.13 6.50
C HIS A 135 14.03 -4.39 7.38
N GLY A 136 14.94 -5.35 7.20
CA GLY A 136 14.92 -6.66 7.87
C GLY A 136 13.82 -7.61 7.40
N THR A 137 12.63 -7.11 7.06
CA THR A 137 11.48 -7.94 6.68
C THR A 137 11.75 -8.79 5.44
N THR A 138 12.45 -8.24 4.45
CA THR A 138 12.84 -9.00 3.24
C THR A 138 13.69 -10.22 3.58
N ASP A 139 14.58 -10.11 4.57
CA ASP A 139 15.42 -11.21 5.04
C ASP A 139 14.57 -12.29 5.73
N VAL A 140 13.67 -11.89 6.62
CA VAL A 140 12.71 -12.81 7.26
C VAL A 140 11.87 -13.55 6.22
N LEU A 141 11.38 -12.86 5.19
CA LEU A 141 10.62 -13.50 4.11
C LEU A 141 11.43 -14.59 3.40
N LEU A 142 12.71 -14.34 3.15
CA LEU A 142 13.60 -15.19 2.35
C LEU A 142 14.26 -16.33 3.14
N ASN A 143 14.51 -16.13 4.43
CA ASN A 143 15.41 -16.97 5.21
C ASN A 143 14.76 -17.59 6.45
N HIS A 144 13.64 -17.06 6.93
CA HIS A 144 12.98 -17.62 8.13
C HIS A 144 12.25 -18.93 7.83
N ARG A 145 12.64 -20.01 8.49
CA ARG A 145 12.07 -21.36 8.34
C ARG A 145 11.52 -21.85 9.66
N VAL A 146 10.19 -22.00 9.73
CA VAL A 146 9.51 -22.62 10.88
C VAL A 146 9.10 -24.05 10.57
N ASP A 147 8.79 -24.37 9.30
CA ASP A 147 8.43 -25.71 8.84
C ASP A 147 9.46 -26.19 7.80
N PRO A 148 10.09 -27.38 7.97
CA PRO A 148 11.03 -27.92 7.00
C PRO A 148 10.38 -28.40 5.69
N ARG A 149 9.04 -28.43 5.60
CA ARG A 149 8.32 -28.84 4.39
C ARG A 149 8.49 -27.84 3.24
N PRO A 150 8.37 -28.30 1.97
CA PRO A 150 8.25 -27.39 0.83
C PRO A 150 7.05 -26.46 1.02
N ASN A 151 7.24 -25.18 0.74
CA ASN A 151 6.30 -24.07 0.99
C ASN A 151 6.17 -23.61 2.45
N GLY A 152 7.16 -23.92 3.30
CA GLY A 152 7.22 -23.50 4.70
C GLY A 152 7.82 -22.12 4.93
N MET A 153 8.10 -21.32 3.89
CA MET A 153 8.65 -19.97 4.05
C MET A 153 7.53 -18.93 4.15
N PRO A 154 7.73 -17.83 4.89
CA PRO A 154 6.82 -16.69 4.87
C PRO A 154 6.61 -16.13 3.46
N LEU A 155 7.63 -16.16 2.60
CA LEU A 155 7.51 -15.74 1.21
C LEU A 155 6.53 -16.61 0.39
N ASP A 156 6.47 -17.92 0.63
CA ASP A 156 5.53 -18.81 -0.08
C ASP A 156 4.08 -18.47 0.28
N ALA A 157 3.84 -18.16 1.57
CA ALA A 157 2.56 -17.67 2.03
C ALA A 157 2.23 -16.30 1.43
N LEU A 158 3.20 -15.38 1.34
CA LEU A 158 3.02 -14.09 0.66
C LEU A 158 2.67 -14.27 -0.82
N VAL A 159 3.34 -15.17 -1.54
CA VAL A 159 3.03 -15.50 -2.95
C VAL A 159 1.57 -15.96 -3.10
N ALA A 160 1.08 -16.76 -2.17
CA ALA A 160 -0.31 -17.18 -2.16
C ALA A 160 -1.29 -16.03 -1.92
N VAL A 161 -0.94 -15.09 -1.03
CA VAL A 161 -1.71 -13.84 -0.84
C VAL A 161 -1.71 -13.03 -2.12
N LEU A 162 -0.58 -12.89 -2.81
CA LEU A 162 -0.48 -12.16 -4.07
C LEU A 162 -1.33 -12.82 -5.19
N ALA A 163 -1.31 -14.15 -5.29
CA ALA A 163 -2.04 -14.88 -6.33
C ALA A 163 -3.58 -14.76 -6.19
N HIS A 164 -4.10 -14.70 -4.96
CA HIS A 164 -5.55 -14.70 -4.69
C HIS A 164 -6.08 -13.38 -4.13
N GLY A 165 -5.20 -12.44 -3.78
CA GLY A 165 -5.50 -11.24 -3.02
C GLY A 165 -6.49 -10.34 -3.72
N ARG A 166 -6.33 -10.11 -5.03
CA ARG A 166 -7.26 -9.30 -5.82
C ARG A 166 -8.71 -9.80 -5.70
N LEU A 167 -8.93 -11.10 -5.89
CA LEU A 167 -10.26 -11.71 -5.78
C LEU A 167 -10.80 -11.68 -4.33
N ALA A 168 -9.90 -11.68 -3.35
CA ALA A 168 -10.24 -11.66 -1.92
C ALA A 168 -10.37 -10.26 -1.31
N ARG A 169 -10.17 -9.19 -2.10
CA ARG A 169 -10.01 -7.79 -1.66
C ARG A 169 -8.88 -7.59 -0.64
N ILE A 170 -7.78 -8.31 -0.82
CA ILE A 170 -6.53 -8.16 -0.06
C ILE A 170 -5.47 -7.63 -1.03
N GLN A 171 -5.03 -6.39 -0.83
CA GLN A 171 -3.96 -5.79 -1.60
C GLN A 171 -2.67 -5.77 -0.78
N VAL A 172 -1.53 -5.84 -1.47
CA VAL A 172 -0.21 -5.87 -0.84
C VAL A 172 0.59 -4.72 -1.42
N VAL A 173 1.26 -3.96 -0.56
CA VAL A 173 2.30 -3.02 -0.95
C VAL A 173 3.62 -3.56 -0.39
N LEU A 174 4.49 -4.06 -1.27
CA LEU A 174 5.79 -4.62 -0.89
C LEU A 174 6.87 -3.58 -1.11
N ALA A 175 7.48 -3.09 -0.04
CA ALA A 175 8.70 -2.31 -0.07
C ALA A 175 9.92 -3.23 -0.02
N CYS A 176 10.88 -2.98 -0.90
CA CYS A 176 12.15 -3.72 -0.93
C CYS A 176 13.26 -2.83 -1.52
N THR A 177 14.52 -3.14 -1.24
CA THR A 177 15.63 -2.53 -2.00
C THR A 177 15.72 -3.19 -3.37
N GLU A 178 15.79 -4.52 -3.38
CA GLU A 178 15.70 -5.35 -4.58
C GLU A 178 14.53 -6.33 -4.45
N PRO A 179 13.75 -6.56 -5.53
CA PRO A 179 12.69 -7.54 -5.48
C PRO A 179 13.23 -8.95 -5.18
N PRO A 180 12.57 -9.72 -4.29
CA PRO A 180 12.92 -11.11 -4.02
C PRO A 180 13.01 -11.94 -5.31
N PRO A 181 14.12 -12.68 -5.56
CA PRO A 181 14.32 -13.38 -6.83
C PRO A 181 13.24 -14.42 -7.13
N ALA A 182 12.69 -15.06 -6.08
CA ALA A 182 11.61 -16.04 -6.21
C ALA A 182 10.34 -15.43 -6.82
N LEU A 183 10.12 -14.13 -6.68
CA LEU A 183 8.98 -13.43 -7.30
C LEU A 183 9.22 -13.11 -8.77
N GLY A 184 10.43 -13.26 -9.31
CA GLY A 184 10.83 -12.69 -10.59
C GLY A 184 9.94 -13.08 -11.79
N HIS A 185 9.43 -14.31 -11.81
CA HIS A 185 8.59 -14.82 -12.90
C HIS A 185 7.12 -14.38 -12.81
N ILE A 186 6.64 -13.95 -11.64
CA ILE A 186 5.26 -13.51 -11.39
C ILE A 186 5.14 -12.02 -11.07
N LEU A 187 6.27 -11.33 -10.90
CA LEU A 187 6.30 -9.97 -10.36
C LEU A 187 5.46 -9.02 -11.20
N ARG A 188 5.61 -9.04 -12.53
CA ARG A 188 4.85 -8.14 -13.42
C ARG A 188 3.35 -8.43 -13.45
N ASP A 189 2.99 -9.71 -13.33
CA ASP A 189 1.59 -10.15 -13.41
C ASP A 189 0.83 -9.81 -12.13
N LEU A 190 1.49 -9.93 -10.97
CA LEU A 190 0.88 -9.67 -9.68
C LEU A 190 1.04 -8.22 -9.22
N PHE A 191 2.18 -7.57 -9.52
CA PHE A 191 2.42 -6.16 -9.21
C PHE A 191 2.16 -5.28 -10.43
N THR A 192 0.88 -5.02 -10.71
CA THR A 192 0.47 -4.19 -11.85
C THR A 192 0.88 -2.72 -11.71
N THR A 193 1.18 -2.29 -10.47
CA THR A 193 1.71 -0.96 -10.17
C THR A 193 3.08 -1.11 -9.53
N ARG A 194 4.12 -0.57 -10.18
CA ARG A 194 5.50 -0.67 -9.69
C ARG A 194 6.09 0.74 -9.60
N LEU A 195 6.56 1.12 -8.42
CA LEU A 195 7.30 2.36 -8.19
C LEU A 195 8.77 2.00 -8.00
N LEU A 196 9.59 2.36 -8.99
CA LEU A 196 11.02 2.09 -8.98
C LEU A 196 11.78 3.40 -8.84
N LEU A 197 12.74 3.44 -7.92
CA LEU A 197 13.62 4.56 -7.74
C LEU A 197 15.06 4.07 -7.83
N GLN A 198 15.80 4.58 -8.81
CA GLN A 198 17.16 4.15 -9.13
C GLN A 198 17.29 2.61 -9.22
N PRO A 199 16.47 1.93 -10.04
CA PRO A 199 16.56 0.48 -10.15
C PRO A 199 17.94 0.06 -10.65
N THR A 200 18.47 -1.04 -10.11
CA THR A 200 19.63 -1.73 -10.71
C THR A 200 19.20 -2.42 -12.01
N ASP A 201 20.15 -2.84 -12.85
CA ASP A 201 19.85 -3.65 -14.05
C ASP A 201 19.06 -4.91 -13.71
N ARG A 202 19.31 -5.50 -12.53
CA ARG A 202 18.57 -6.65 -12.02
C ARG A 202 17.12 -6.26 -11.73
N THR A 203 16.90 -5.22 -10.93
CA THR A 203 15.55 -4.72 -10.63
C THR A 203 14.80 -4.36 -11.90
N TRP A 204 15.46 -3.73 -12.88
CA TRP A 204 14.85 -3.40 -14.16
C TRP A 204 14.47 -4.64 -14.98
N ARG A 205 15.31 -5.68 -15.02
CA ARG A 205 14.96 -6.93 -15.73
C ARG A 205 13.74 -7.63 -15.12
N LEU A 206 13.63 -7.63 -13.79
CA LEU A 206 12.54 -8.29 -13.07
C LEU A 206 11.25 -7.46 -13.08
N ALA A 207 11.35 -6.16 -12.80
CA ALA A 207 10.23 -5.28 -12.53
C ALA A 207 10.03 -4.18 -13.57
N GLY A 208 10.96 -3.96 -14.48
CA GLY A 208 10.83 -3.01 -15.59
C GLY A 208 9.84 -3.46 -16.66
N GLU A 209 9.73 -2.66 -17.72
CA GLU A 209 8.86 -2.95 -18.86
C GLU A 209 9.62 -3.71 -19.94
N ASN A 210 9.00 -4.77 -20.49
CA ASN A 210 9.65 -5.64 -21.47
C ASN A 210 10.04 -4.85 -22.73
N GLY A 211 11.27 -5.06 -23.21
CA GLY A 211 11.77 -4.40 -24.42
C GLY A 211 12.01 -2.89 -24.27
N GLN A 212 11.84 -2.31 -23.08
CA GLN A 212 12.16 -0.91 -22.82
C GLN A 212 13.50 -0.79 -22.10
N SER A 213 14.29 0.20 -22.49
CA SER A 213 15.50 0.55 -21.77
C SER A 213 15.15 1.12 -20.39
N GLN A 214 16.04 0.91 -19.43
CA GLN A 214 15.92 1.55 -18.13
C GLN A 214 15.79 3.07 -18.29
N PRO A 215 14.84 3.71 -17.58
CA PRO A 215 14.69 5.14 -17.66
C PRO A 215 15.93 5.85 -17.10
N PRO A 216 16.24 7.07 -17.60
CA PRO A 216 17.41 7.81 -17.14
C PRO A 216 17.31 8.10 -15.64
N ALA A 217 18.48 8.31 -15.03
CA ALA A 217 18.57 8.80 -13.67
C ALA A 217 17.78 10.10 -13.53
N VAL A 218 17.01 10.21 -12.45
CA VAL A 218 16.26 11.42 -12.10
C VAL A 218 16.99 12.18 -11.00
N PRO A 219 16.77 13.51 -10.89
CA PRO A 219 17.30 14.27 -9.77
C PRO A 219 16.86 13.66 -8.45
N TRP A 220 17.76 13.66 -7.47
CA TRP A 220 17.44 13.21 -6.12
C TRP A 220 16.29 14.06 -5.56
N ARG A 221 15.16 13.39 -5.29
CA ARG A 221 13.97 13.99 -4.70
C ARG A 221 13.19 12.88 -3.98
N PRO A 222 13.09 12.93 -2.64
CA PRO A 222 12.26 12.00 -1.90
C PRO A 222 10.83 11.94 -2.45
N GLY A 223 10.32 10.72 -2.63
CA GLY A 223 8.99 10.51 -3.19
C GLY A 223 8.85 10.72 -4.71
N LEU A 224 9.93 10.97 -5.47
CA LEU A 224 9.89 11.01 -6.93
C LEU A 224 10.24 9.63 -7.51
N TRP A 225 9.25 8.94 -8.07
CA TRP A 225 9.36 7.56 -8.54
C TRP A 225 9.20 7.45 -10.05
N HIS A 226 9.86 6.45 -10.64
CA HIS A 226 9.41 5.90 -11.92
C HIS A 226 8.22 4.98 -11.64
N HIS A 227 7.03 5.43 -12.02
CA HIS A 227 5.81 4.65 -11.95
C HIS A 227 5.62 3.87 -13.26
N LEU A 228 5.62 2.54 -13.14
CA LEU A 228 5.26 1.62 -14.20
C LEU A 228 3.85 1.11 -13.94
N GLY A 229 2.96 1.41 -14.88
CA GLY A 229 1.57 0.98 -14.86
C GLY A 229 1.10 0.65 -16.29
N PRO A 230 -0.19 0.36 -16.48
CA PRO A 230 -0.72 -0.15 -17.75
C PRO A 230 -0.52 0.78 -18.95
N ASP A 231 -0.57 2.11 -18.78
CA ASP A 231 -0.25 3.05 -19.88
C ASP A 231 1.25 3.41 -19.99
N GLY A 232 2.13 2.58 -19.43
CA GLY A 232 3.59 2.72 -19.56
C GLY A 232 4.27 3.62 -18.51
N PRO A 233 5.61 3.71 -18.57
CA PRO A 233 6.44 4.38 -17.57
C PRO A 233 6.20 5.89 -17.53
N ARG A 234 6.19 6.45 -16.33
CA ARG A 234 6.13 7.92 -16.10
C ARG A 234 6.74 8.30 -14.78
N LEU A 235 7.05 9.58 -14.61
CA LEU A 235 7.42 10.13 -13.31
C LEU A 235 6.18 10.41 -12.46
N LEU A 236 6.25 10.05 -11.18
CA LEU A 236 5.22 10.21 -10.18
C LEU A 236 5.83 10.86 -8.93
N GLN A 237 5.23 11.94 -8.43
CA GLN A 237 5.50 12.37 -7.07
C GLN A 237 4.47 11.68 -6.16
N ALA A 238 4.95 10.82 -5.28
CA ALA A 238 4.09 10.14 -4.33
C ALA A 238 3.43 11.13 -3.37
N ALA A 239 2.22 10.79 -2.95
CA ALA A 239 1.55 11.46 -1.85
C ALA A 239 2.35 11.24 -0.56
N ASP A 240 2.39 12.28 0.28
CA ASP A 240 3.12 12.25 1.54
C ASP A 240 2.24 12.74 2.70
N LEU A 241 2.37 12.04 3.82
CA LEU A 241 1.86 12.39 5.14
C LEU A 241 3.00 12.26 6.15
N SER A 242 3.05 13.13 7.15
CA SER A 242 3.84 12.93 8.36
C SER A 242 3.24 11.83 9.24
N ASP A 243 3.94 11.38 10.29
CA ASP A 243 3.36 10.44 11.27
C ASP A 243 2.14 11.03 11.97
N GLU A 244 2.22 12.32 12.34
CA GLU A 244 1.13 13.03 13.00
C GLU A 244 -0.10 13.13 12.10
N ASP A 245 0.09 13.56 10.85
CA ASP A 245 -1.02 13.69 9.90
C ASP A 245 -1.62 12.33 9.54
N ALA A 246 -0.80 11.28 9.44
CA ALA A 246 -1.27 9.91 9.19
C ALA A 246 -2.12 9.40 10.35
N ALA A 247 -1.65 9.56 11.60
CA ALA A 247 -2.41 9.18 12.78
C ALA A 247 -3.72 9.99 12.90
N HIS A 248 -3.68 11.28 12.58
CA HIS A 248 -4.88 12.12 12.57
C HIS A 248 -5.89 11.69 11.51
N LEU A 249 -5.43 11.46 10.27
CA LEU A 249 -6.28 11.06 9.14
C LEU A 249 -6.93 9.68 9.37
N ALA A 250 -6.20 8.76 9.98
CA ALA A 250 -6.64 7.39 10.19
C ALA A 250 -7.63 7.23 11.35
N ARG A 251 -7.74 8.22 12.25
CA ARG A 251 -8.70 8.17 13.36
C ARG A 251 -10.13 8.28 12.82
N PRO A 252 -11.04 7.41 13.27
CA PRO A 252 -12.45 7.56 12.94
C PRO A 252 -12.95 8.92 13.42
N ALA A 253 -13.75 9.59 12.60
CA ALA A 253 -14.42 10.81 13.03
C ALA A 253 -15.23 10.52 14.30
N PRO A 254 -15.20 11.39 15.32
CA PRO A 254 -16.00 11.18 16.52
C PRO A 254 -17.46 10.99 16.10
N ALA A 255 -18.08 9.90 16.56
CA ALA A 255 -19.46 9.60 16.26
C ALA A 255 -20.30 10.85 16.55
N ALA A 256 -20.93 11.41 15.50
CA ALA A 256 -21.75 12.59 15.65
C ALA A 256 -22.78 12.31 16.75
N THR A 257 -22.65 12.99 17.88
CA THR A 257 -23.57 12.84 19.01
C THR A 257 -24.96 13.08 18.46
N ARG A 258 -25.74 12.02 18.33
CA ARG A 258 -27.12 12.05 17.86
C ARG A 258 -27.88 12.93 18.83
N ARG A 259 -27.97 14.23 18.52
CA ARG A 259 -28.69 15.22 19.30
C ARG A 259 -30.14 14.77 19.26
N ARG A 260 -30.61 14.10 20.31
CA ARG A 260 -32.00 13.67 20.46
C ARG A 260 -32.84 14.93 20.29
N SER A 261 -33.49 15.05 19.13
CA SER A 261 -34.56 16.01 18.93
C SER A 261 -35.61 15.71 19.99
N ALA A 262 -35.72 16.57 21.00
CA ALA A 262 -36.79 16.49 21.97
C ALA A 262 -38.10 16.65 21.20
N THR A 263 -38.87 15.56 21.09
CA THR A 263 -40.21 15.58 20.54
C THR A 263 -41.03 16.54 21.40
N ARG A 264 -41.37 17.70 20.83
CA ARG A 264 -42.23 18.69 21.45
C ARG A 264 -43.64 18.13 21.46
N THR A 265 -44.08 17.56 22.58
CA THR A 265 -45.48 17.19 22.81
C THR A 265 -46.32 18.46 22.74
N VAL A 266 -47.06 18.62 21.64
CA VAL A 266 -48.11 19.62 21.52
C VAL A 266 -49.27 19.12 22.38
N LYS A 267 -49.63 19.86 23.43
CA LYS A 267 -50.87 19.68 24.16
C LYS A 267 -52.03 20.00 23.21
N GLU A 268 -52.81 19.00 22.87
CA GLU A 268 -54.16 19.18 22.31
C GLU A 268 -55.05 19.79 23.38
N SER A 269 -55.45 21.03 23.16
CA SER A 269 -56.54 21.70 23.86
C SER A 269 -57.83 21.27 23.17
N THR A 270 -58.70 20.57 23.89
CA THR A 270 -60.09 20.36 23.44
C THR A 270 -61.03 20.83 24.54
N ARG A 271 -62.06 21.53 24.07
CA ARG A 271 -63.20 22.13 24.77
C ARG A 271 -63.92 21.20 25.72
#